data_AF-A0A1M3ICS1-F1
#
_entry.id   AF-A0A1M3ICS1-F1
#
_cell.length_a   1.000
_cell.length_b   1.000
_cell.length_c   1.000
_cell.angle_alpha   90.00
_cell.angle_beta   90.00
_cell.angle_gamma   90.00
#
_symmetry.space_group_name_H-M   'P 1'
#
loop_
_entity.id
_entity.type
_entity.pdbx_description
1 polymer ?
#
loop_
_entity_poly.entity_id
_entity_poly.type
_entity_poly.pdbx_seq_one_letter_code
_entity_poly.pdbx_strand_id
1 'polypeptide(L)'
;MGNGKVYSWASLDKNGNPTAVGFTLNDAALNGLPAADTDKGHTHEHSYEMILPSQASKTPFNHIVIDWNPAGHEPAPIYTIPHFDFHLYMISKEERAKIPPYEVDSTGFKKYPSADYLPSNYINPGGGVPEMGTHWIDMNTPELHGNPFTLTFIYGTYNGQVNFIEPMITYNYLKSLTDYNQTVPRAAKVAKSGYYPTRYRITHANGAYTVSFEGMEWRDAS
;
A
#
# COMPACT_ATOMS: atom_id res chain seq x y z
N MET A 1 -9.12 10.05 -11.09
CA MET A 1 -8.87 8.62 -11.36
C MET A 1 -10.02 8.11 -12.19
N GLY A 2 -9.75 7.45 -13.32
CA GLY A 2 -10.78 7.16 -14.32
C GLY A 2 -11.62 8.41 -14.62
N ASN A 3 -12.94 8.24 -14.65
CA ASN A 3 -13.92 9.32 -14.83
C ASN A 3 -14.38 9.98 -13.52
N GLY A 4 -13.77 9.63 -12.39
CA GLY A 4 -14.22 10.03 -11.07
C GLY A 4 -13.18 10.76 -10.24
N LYS A 5 -13.49 10.85 -8.95
CA LYS A 5 -12.69 11.59 -7.95
C LYS A 5 -12.17 10.64 -6.90
N VAL A 6 -10.97 10.95 -6.44
CA VAL A 6 -10.34 10.33 -5.29
C VAL A 6 -9.77 11.44 -4.39
N TYR A 7 -9.87 11.28 -3.09
CA TYR A 7 -9.32 12.21 -2.11
C TYR A 7 -8.89 11.48 -0.85
N SER A 8 -7.82 11.96 -0.23
CA SER A 8 -7.31 11.49 1.06
C SER A 8 -8.01 12.22 2.21
N TRP A 9 -8.01 11.60 3.39
CA TRP A 9 -8.58 12.19 4.60
C TRP A 9 -7.90 11.62 5.85
N ALA A 10 -8.11 12.30 6.99
CA ALA A 10 -7.77 11.78 8.32
C ALA A 10 -8.89 12.13 9.30
N SER A 11 -9.16 11.24 10.24
CA SER A 11 -10.13 11.44 11.33
C SER A 11 -9.37 11.60 12.65
N LEU A 12 -9.88 12.44 13.53
CA LEU A 12 -9.28 12.75 14.82
C LEU A 12 -10.25 12.46 15.97
N ASP A 13 -9.72 12.12 17.14
CA ASP A 13 -10.46 12.12 18.40
C ASP A 13 -10.64 13.56 18.93
N LYS A 14 -11.36 13.69 20.06
CA LYS A 14 -11.58 14.98 20.74
C LYS A 14 -10.29 15.68 21.23
N ASN A 15 -9.18 14.95 21.32
CA ASN A 15 -7.88 15.46 21.75
C ASN A 15 -6.97 15.79 20.55
N GLY A 16 -7.48 15.67 19.32
CA GLY A 16 -6.70 15.89 18.11
C GLY A 16 -5.68 14.78 17.83
N ASN A 17 -5.91 13.56 18.29
CA ASN A 17 -5.10 12.39 17.91
C ASN A 17 -5.75 11.67 16.72
N PRO A 18 -4.97 11.23 15.72
CA PRO A 18 -5.50 10.45 14.61
C PRO A 18 -6.19 9.18 15.09
N THR A 19 -7.43 8.96 14.65
CA THR A 19 -8.17 7.70 14.84
C THR A 19 -8.18 6.87 13.58
N ALA A 20 -8.03 7.51 12.42
CA ALA A 20 -7.89 6.86 11.13
C ALA A 20 -7.24 7.78 10.08
N VAL A 21 -6.62 7.19 9.07
CA VAL A 21 -6.25 7.83 7.80
C VAL A 21 -6.76 6.98 6.65
N GLY A 22 -6.98 7.58 5.49
CA GLY A 22 -7.45 6.82 4.35
C GLY A 22 -7.71 7.67 3.12
N PHE A 23 -8.42 7.06 2.18
CA PHE A 23 -8.90 7.74 0.99
C PHE A 23 -10.29 7.25 0.62
N THR A 24 -10.96 8.00 -0.24
CA THR A 24 -12.27 7.65 -0.76
C THR A 24 -12.32 7.94 -2.24
N LEU A 25 -12.81 6.97 -3.00
CA LEU A 25 -13.09 7.09 -4.42
C LEU A 25 -14.59 6.90 -4.66
N ASN A 26 -15.18 7.71 -5.51
CA ASN A 26 -16.56 7.47 -5.93
C ASN A 26 -16.63 6.37 -6.99
N ASP A 27 -17.80 5.78 -7.22
CA ASP A 27 -17.98 4.69 -8.19
C ASP A 27 -17.49 5.06 -9.60
N ALA A 28 -17.66 6.33 -9.98
CA ALA A 28 -17.17 6.85 -11.25
C ALA A 28 -15.65 6.75 -11.42
N ALA A 29 -14.88 6.66 -10.32
CA ALA A 29 -13.43 6.52 -10.37
C ALA A 29 -12.98 5.15 -10.88
N LEU A 30 -13.85 4.13 -10.78
CA LEU A 30 -13.61 2.79 -11.33
C LEU A 30 -14.10 2.64 -12.78
N ASN A 31 -14.69 3.70 -13.35
CA ASN A 31 -15.13 3.75 -14.73
C ASN A 31 -14.10 4.48 -15.58
N GLY A 32 -13.87 4.00 -16.81
CA GLY A 32 -12.90 4.62 -17.72
C GLY A 32 -11.45 4.54 -17.22
N LEU A 33 -11.13 3.52 -16.43
CA LEU A 33 -9.75 3.23 -16.09
C LEU A 33 -8.97 2.89 -17.38
N PRO A 34 -7.72 3.36 -17.51
CA PRO A 34 -6.90 3.03 -18.67
C PRO A 34 -6.77 1.51 -18.86
N ALA A 35 -6.73 1.09 -20.13
CA ALA A 35 -6.39 -0.27 -20.50
C ALA A 35 -4.86 -0.47 -20.44
N ALA A 36 -4.44 -1.74 -20.44
CA ALA A 36 -3.02 -2.08 -20.42
C ALA A 36 -2.26 -1.44 -21.58
N ASP A 37 -1.16 -0.79 -21.26
CA ASP A 37 -0.22 -0.29 -22.25
C ASP A 37 0.55 -1.49 -22.82
N THR A 38 0.30 -1.85 -24.09
CA THR A 38 0.92 -3.03 -24.71
C THR A 38 2.43 -2.89 -24.90
N ASP A 39 2.98 -1.68 -24.72
CA ASP A 39 4.37 -1.34 -25.03
C ASP A 39 5.22 -1.03 -23.78
N LYS A 40 4.63 -0.99 -22.57
CA LYS A 40 5.35 -0.74 -21.32
C LYS A 40 5.40 -2.01 -20.48
N GLY A 41 6.51 -2.74 -20.61
CA GLY A 41 6.74 -3.91 -19.74
C GLY A 41 6.69 -3.56 -18.25
N HIS A 42 6.26 -4.53 -17.44
CA HIS A 42 6.58 -4.78 -16.02
C HIS A 42 6.64 -3.61 -15.02
N THR A 43 6.08 -2.44 -15.34
CA THR A 43 6.02 -1.28 -14.43
C THR A 43 4.58 -0.99 -14.06
N HIS A 44 4.34 -0.57 -12.82
CA HIS A 44 3.00 -0.14 -12.38
C HIS A 44 2.50 0.99 -13.30
N GLU A 45 1.41 0.74 -14.03
CA GLU A 45 1.16 1.46 -15.28
C GLU A 45 0.55 2.86 -15.04
N HIS A 46 -0.26 3.01 -13.99
CA HIS A 46 -1.05 4.22 -13.77
C HIS A 46 -1.13 4.61 -12.29
N SER A 47 -0.32 5.59 -11.89
CA SER A 47 -0.23 6.09 -10.52
C SER A 47 -1.09 7.34 -10.26
N TYR A 48 -1.75 7.37 -9.10
CA TYR A 48 -2.49 8.52 -8.59
C TYR A 48 -2.01 8.87 -7.18
N GLU A 49 -1.32 10.00 -7.04
CA GLU A 49 -0.76 10.45 -5.77
C GLU A 49 -1.65 11.48 -5.06
N MET A 50 -1.78 11.35 -3.73
CA MET A 50 -2.49 12.28 -2.86
C MET A 50 -1.70 12.52 -1.57
N ILE A 51 -1.51 13.79 -1.21
CA ILE A 51 -0.94 14.15 0.09
C ILE A 51 -1.95 13.87 1.20
N LEU A 52 -1.51 13.32 2.33
CA LEU A 52 -2.37 13.21 3.51
C LEU A 52 -2.59 14.60 4.14
N PRO A 53 -3.80 14.90 4.63
CA PRO A 53 -4.06 16.20 5.25
C PRO A 53 -3.22 16.37 6.54
N SER A 54 -2.98 17.61 6.97
CA SER A 54 -2.10 17.91 8.12
C SER A 54 -2.56 17.28 9.45
N GLN A 55 -3.84 16.91 9.54
CA GLN A 55 -4.44 16.12 10.62
C GLN A 55 -3.75 14.75 10.78
N ALA A 56 -3.15 14.19 9.74
CA ALA A 56 -2.37 12.95 9.79
C ALA A 56 -0.94 13.12 10.33
N SER A 57 -0.52 14.33 10.71
CA SER A 57 0.88 14.65 11.09
C SER A 57 1.45 13.86 12.27
N LYS A 58 0.59 13.29 13.13
CA LYS A 58 1.01 12.40 14.23
C LYS A 58 1.11 10.93 13.82
N THR A 59 0.83 10.58 12.56
CA THR A 59 1.06 9.25 11.98
C THR A 59 2.43 9.22 11.28
N PRO A 60 3.01 8.05 10.98
CA PRO A 60 4.24 8.00 10.19
C PRO A 60 4.02 8.40 8.73
N PHE A 61 2.78 8.33 8.24
CA PHE A 61 2.43 8.46 6.83
C PHE A 61 2.33 9.91 6.38
N ASN A 62 2.70 10.19 5.13
CA ASN A 62 2.64 11.54 4.57
C ASN A 62 1.91 11.63 3.22
N HIS A 63 1.85 10.56 2.42
CA HIS A 63 1.10 10.52 1.17
C HIS A 63 0.61 9.11 0.86
N ILE A 64 -0.43 9.04 0.03
CA ILE A 64 -1.01 7.82 -0.51
C ILE A 64 -0.75 7.81 -2.01
N VAL A 65 -0.37 6.66 -2.56
CA VAL A 65 -0.38 6.42 -4.00
C VAL A 65 -1.22 5.20 -4.32
N ILE A 66 -2.11 5.38 -5.28
CA ILE A 66 -2.91 4.31 -5.85
C ILE A 66 -2.33 3.99 -7.21
N ASP A 67 -1.83 2.78 -7.37
CA ASP A 67 -1.42 2.27 -8.66
C ASP A 67 -2.53 1.38 -9.24
N TRP A 68 -2.87 1.60 -10.50
CA TRP A 68 -3.76 0.75 -11.27
C TRP A 68 -2.94 -0.07 -12.27
N ASN A 69 -3.01 -1.39 -12.12
CA ASN A 69 -2.27 -2.35 -12.94
C ASN A 69 -3.26 -3.15 -13.80
N PRO A 70 -3.65 -2.66 -15.00
CA PRO A 70 -4.65 -3.33 -15.84
C PRO A 70 -4.19 -4.69 -16.37
N ALA A 71 -2.89 -4.93 -16.57
CA ALA A 71 -2.34 -6.25 -16.89
C ALA A 71 -1.83 -7.03 -15.66
N GLY A 72 -1.81 -6.39 -14.48
CA GLY A 72 -1.07 -6.87 -13.32
C GLY A 72 0.45 -6.75 -13.48
N HIS A 73 1.21 -7.37 -12.59
CA HIS A 73 2.69 -7.37 -12.61
C HIS A 73 3.27 -8.65 -12.00
N GLU A 74 4.60 -8.80 -12.03
CA GLU A 74 5.31 -9.92 -11.41
C GLU A 74 5.18 -9.98 -9.87
N PRO A 75 5.41 -11.15 -9.24
CA PRO A 75 5.74 -12.46 -9.82
C PRO A 75 4.60 -13.12 -10.60
N ALA A 76 4.90 -13.51 -11.85
CA ALA A 76 4.01 -14.35 -12.63
C ALA A 76 3.99 -15.80 -12.07
N PRO A 77 2.84 -16.49 -12.10
CA PRO A 77 1.55 -16.07 -12.62
C PRO A 77 0.61 -15.45 -11.57
N ILE A 78 1.14 -15.00 -10.42
CA ILE A 78 0.34 -14.72 -9.22
C ILE A 78 -0.38 -13.37 -9.33
N TYR A 79 0.36 -12.29 -9.60
CA TYR A 79 -0.19 -10.91 -9.63
C TYR A 79 -0.47 -10.42 -11.05
N THR A 80 -0.59 -11.31 -12.04
CA THR A 80 -0.75 -10.98 -13.46
C THR A 80 -2.21 -10.83 -13.88
N ILE A 81 -3.03 -10.23 -13.01
CA ILE A 81 -4.46 -9.93 -13.26
C ILE A 81 -4.78 -8.49 -12.86
N PRO A 82 -5.84 -7.86 -13.38
CA PRO A 82 -6.14 -6.46 -13.07
C PRO A 82 -6.33 -6.21 -11.57
N HIS A 83 -5.52 -5.33 -10.99
CA HIS A 83 -5.56 -5.02 -9.55
C HIS A 83 -5.07 -3.60 -9.24
N PHE A 84 -5.28 -3.18 -8.00
CA PHE A 84 -4.77 -1.94 -7.44
C PHE A 84 -3.80 -2.18 -6.30
N ASP A 85 -2.85 -1.26 -6.17
CA ASP A 85 -1.90 -1.19 -5.06
C ASP A 85 -2.14 0.11 -4.30
N PHE A 86 -2.43 0.00 -3.01
CA PHE A 86 -2.76 1.15 -2.16
C PHE A 86 -1.62 1.49 -1.21
N HIS A 87 -0.59 2.15 -1.73
CA HIS A 87 0.60 2.50 -0.97
C HIS A 87 0.33 3.62 0.04
N LEU A 88 0.68 3.38 1.31
CA LEU A 88 0.77 4.40 2.35
C LEU A 88 2.24 4.63 2.71
N TYR A 89 2.82 5.72 2.20
CA TYR A 89 4.25 6.01 2.36
C TYR A 89 4.57 6.72 3.67
N MET A 90 5.67 6.28 4.27
CA MET A 90 6.31 6.81 5.49
C MET A 90 7.55 7.67 5.17
N ILE A 91 8.04 7.64 3.94
CA ILE A 91 9.13 8.48 3.41
C ILE A 91 8.59 9.64 2.58
N SER A 92 9.35 10.72 2.43
CA SER A 92 8.94 11.85 1.59
C SER A 92 8.86 11.45 0.12
N LYS A 93 8.11 12.23 -0.68
CA LYS A 93 8.05 12.06 -2.13
C LYS A 93 9.43 12.23 -2.77
N GLU A 94 10.23 13.14 -2.24
CA GLU A 94 11.57 13.43 -2.72
C GLU A 94 12.55 12.29 -2.41
N GLU A 95 12.38 11.58 -1.30
CA GLU A 95 13.12 10.35 -1.00
C GLU A 95 12.64 9.19 -1.87
N ARG A 96 11.32 9.06 -2.04
CA ARG A 96 10.70 8.05 -2.90
C ARG A 96 11.24 8.14 -4.33
N ALA A 97 11.18 9.31 -4.95
CA ALA A 97 11.64 9.55 -6.33
C ALA A 97 13.15 9.30 -6.54
N LYS A 98 13.94 9.17 -5.46
CA LYS A 98 15.38 8.86 -5.53
C LYS A 98 15.67 7.37 -5.51
N ILE A 99 14.71 6.51 -5.23
CA ILE A 99 14.89 5.05 -5.27
C ILE A 99 15.05 4.66 -6.75
N PRO A 100 16.27 4.27 -7.19
CA PRO A 100 16.54 4.05 -8.60
C PRO A 100 16.06 2.66 -9.05
N PRO A 101 16.17 2.31 -10.33
CA PRO A 101 15.96 0.93 -10.78
C PRO A 101 16.87 -0.06 -10.05
N TYR A 102 16.38 -1.29 -9.88
CA TYR A 102 17.09 -2.33 -9.15
C TYR A 102 18.48 -2.64 -9.71
N GLU A 103 18.66 -2.57 -11.03
CA GLU A 103 19.93 -2.77 -11.72
C GLU A 103 20.95 -1.68 -11.40
N VAL A 104 20.49 -0.50 -11.01
CA VAL A 104 21.33 0.66 -10.65
C VAL A 104 21.78 0.59 -9.20
N ASP A 105 20.93 0.14 -8.27
CA ASP A 105 21.26 0.07 -6.84
C ASP A 105 20.77 -1.20 -6.13
N SER A 106 21.13 -2.37 -6.65
CA SER A 106 20.72 -3.65 -6.04
C SER A 106 21.20 -3.82 -4.59
N THR A 107 22.23 -3.10 -4.14
CA THR A 107 22.70 -3.16 -2.75
C THR A 107 21.75 -2.41 -1.81
N GLY A 108 21.20 -1.26 -2.22
CA GLY A 108 20.15 -0.55 -1.49
C GLY A 108 18.88 -1.39 -1.31
N PHE A 109 18.44 -2.10 -2.36
CA PHE A 109 17.29 -3.01 -2.29
C PHE A 109 17.55 -4.22 -1.37
N LYS A 110 18.76 -4.78 -1.39
CA LYS A 110 19.14 -5.95 -0.56
C LYS A 110 19.56 -5.59 0.86
N LYS A 111 19.67 -4.31 1.18
CA LYS A 111 19.91 -3.86 2.54
C LYS A 111 18.58 -3.84 3.29
N TYR A 112 18.26 -4.96 3.91
CA TYR A 112 17.02 -5.12 4.67
C TYR A 112 17.12 -4.49 6.06
N PRO A 113 16.00 -4.02 6.65
CA PRO A 113 15.97 -3.62 8.06
C PRO A 113 16.22 -4.84 8.96
N SER A 114 16.43 -4.60 10.26
CA SER A 114 16.35 -5.69 11.25
C SER A 114 14.97 -6.38 11.16
N ALA A 115 14.93 -7.69 11.39
CA ALA A 115 13.70 -8.49 11.33
C ALA A 115 12.57 -7.95 12.22
N ASP A 116 12.91 -7.29 13.33
CA ASP A 116 11.95 -6.68 14.24
C ASP A 116 11.09 -5.56 13.60
N TYR A 117 11.52 -4.97 12.48
CA TYR A 117 10.78 -3.92 11.77
C TYR A 117 9.82 -4.45 10.71
N LEU A 118 9.74 -5.77 10.52
CA LEU A 118 8.79 -6.43 9.65
C LEU A 118 7.94 -7.43 10.47
N PRO A 119 6.73 -7.79 10.03
CA PRO A 119 6.03 -8.92 10.62
C PRO A 119 6.81 -10.21 10.38
N SER A 120 6.82 -11.13 11.36
CA SER A 120 7.76 -12.26 11.39
C SER A 120 7.57 -13.29 10.26
N ASN A 121 6.38 -13.34 9.66
CA ASN A 121 5.99 -14.22 8.57
C ASN A 121 6.20 -13.60 7.18
N TYR A 122 6.80 -12.42 7.10
CA TYR A 122 6.99 -11.72 5.83
C TYR A 122 8.31 -12.13 5.17
N ILE A 123 8.22 -12.45 3.88
CA ILE A 123 9.36 -12.84 3.04
C ILE A 123 9.49 -11.90 1.85
N ASN A 124 10.71 -11.71 1.34
CA ASN A 124 10.91 -11.05 0.07
C ASN A 124 10.95 -12.12 -1.05
N PRO A 125 10.04 -12.08 -2.04
CA PRO A 125 10.04 -13.02 -3.16
C PRO A 125 11.15 -12.73 -4.20
N GLY A 126 11.97 -11.72 -3.97
CA GLY A 126 13.01 -11.24 -4.88
C GLY A 126 12.67 -9.88 -5.52
N GLY A 127 13.63 -9.33 -6.27
CA GLY A 127 13.46 -8.11 -7.04
C GLY A 127 13.38 -6.83 -6.21
N GLY A 128 13.01 -5.75 -6.87
CA GLY A 128 12.84 -4.42 -6.30
C GLY A 128 12.29 -3.46 -7.35
N VAL A 129 11.39 -2.58 -6.94
CA VAL A 129 10.69 -1.66 -7.86
C VAL A 129 11.21 -0.24 -7.64
N PRO A 130 11.67 0.47 -8.70
CA PRO A 130 12.04 1.88 -8.60
C PRO A 130 10.91 2.70 -7.98
N GLU A 131 11.27 3.75 -7.25
CA GLU A 131 10.33 4.59 -6.50
C GLU A 131 9.51 3.85 -5.42
N MET A 132 9.78 2.58 -5.11
CA MET A 132 9.07 1.83 -4.07
C MET A 132 10.06 1.17 -3.11
N GLY A 133 10.90 0.29 -3.66
CA GLY A 133 11.82 -0.54 -2.92
C GLY A 133 11.54 -2.03 -3.08
N THR A 134 11.98 -2.78 -2.09
CA THR A 134 11.82 -4.23 -1.94
C THR A 134 10.47 -4.52 -1.30
N HIS A 135 9.66 -5.36 -1.94
CA HIS A 135 8.36 -5.80 -1.43
C HIS A 135 8.49 -7.03 -0.53
N TRP A 136 7.67 -7.07 0.52
CA TRP A 136 7.62 -8.14 1.49
C TRP A 136 6.18 -8.63 1.64
N ILE A 137 6.01 -9.94 1.51
CA ILE A 137 4.70 -10.61 1.51
C ILE A 137 4.61 -11.62 2.64
N ASP A 138 3.43 -11.73 3.25
CA ASP A 138 3.11 -12.82 4.16
C ASP A 138 3.18 -14.17 3.44
N MET A 139 4.09 -15.05 3.87
CA MET A 139 4.28 -16.37 3.28
C MET A 139 3.05 -17.29 3.37
N ASN A 140 2.03 -16.92 4.16
CA ASN A 140 0.81 -17.70 4.35
C ASN A 140 -0.36 -17.22 3.48
N THR A 141 -0.15 -16.27 2.55
CA THR A 141 -1.25 -15.78 1.72
C THR A 141 -1.76 -16.87 0.79
N PRO A 142 -3.09 -16.98 0.54
CA PRO A 142 -3.67 -18.08 -0.21
C PRO A 142 -3.05 -18.29 -1.59
N GLU A 143 -2.63 -17.20 -2.25
CA GLU A 143 -2.05 -17.23 -3.58
C GLU A 143 -0.64 -17.84 -3.65
N LEU A 144 0.10 -17.85 -2.54
CA LEU A 144 1.35 -18.61 -2.43
C LEU A 144 1.11 -20.11 -2.21
N HIS A 145 -0.14 -20.50 -1.96
CA HIS A 145 -0.57 -21.89 -1.72
C HIS A 145 -1.55 -22.39 -2.79
N GLY A 146 -1.49 -21.81 -3.99
CA GLY A 146 -2.22 -22.29 -5.17
C GLY A 146 -3.66 -21.80 -5.30
N ASN A 147 -4.12 -20.89 -4.45
CA ASN A 147 -5.43 -20.25 -4.61
C ASN A 147 -5.31 -18.98 -5.49
N PRO A 148 -6.43 -18.47 -6.04
CA PRO A 148 -6.39 -17.20 -6.77
C PRO A 148 -6.03 -16.01 -5.87
N PHE A 149 -5.20 -15.10 -6.38
CA PHE A 149 -4.98 -13.78 -5.79
C PHE A 149 -6.30 -12.99 -5.77
N THR A 150 -6.60 -12.39 -4.63
CA THR A 150 -7.78 -11.53 -4.44
C THR A 150 -7.42 -10.24 -3.72
N LEU A 151 -6.74 -10.38 -2.58
CA LEU A 151 -6.24 -9.32 -1.74
C LEU A 151 -5.02 -9.80 -0.96
N THR A 152 -4.01 -8.95 -0.85
CA THR A 152 -2.74 -9.24 -0.16
C THR A 152 -2.24 -7.98 0.52
N PHE A 153 -1.67 -8.09 1.72
CA PHE A 153 -1.10 -6.94 2.42
C PHE A 153 0.42 -7.05 2.45
N ILE A 154 1.11 -6.04 1.95
CA ILE A 154 2.57 -6.04 1.80
C ILE A 154 3.23 -4.89 2.54
N TYR A 155 4.53 -5.06 2.77
CA TYR A 155 5.44 -4.05 3.31
C TYR A 155 6.49 -3.70 2.27
N GLY A 156 6.89 -2.43 2.23
CA GLY A 156 7.96 -1.94 1.37
C GLY A 156 9.18 -1.50 2.15
N THR A 157 10.38 -1.81 1.66
CA THR A 157 11.64 -1.37 2.28
C THR A 157 12.66 -0.89 1.27
N TYR A 158 13.53 0.03 1.66
CA TYR A 158 14.75 0.34 0.90
C TYR A 158 15.84 0.84 1.84
N ASN A 159 17.10 0.49 1.55
CA ASN A 159 18.28 0.97 2.28
C ASN A 159 18.20 0.79 3.82
N GLY A 160 17.59 -0.30 4.26
CA GLY A 160 17.48 -0.68 5.67
C GLY A 160 16.31 -0.05 6.42
N GLN A 161 15.36 0.56 5.71
CA GLN A 161 14.19 1.22 6.32
C GLN A 161 12.88 0.71 5.72
N VAL A 162 11.81 0.75 6.53
CA VAL A 162 10.44 0.51 6.06
C VAL A 162 9.90 1.80 5.46
N ASN A 163 9.48 1.72 4.19
CA ASN A 163 9.05 2.88 3.40
C ASN A 163 7.54 3.02 3.35
N PHE A 164 6.79 1.91 3.33
CA PHE A 164 5.34 1.92 3.17
C PHE A 164 4.68 0.62 3.66
N ILE A 165 3.37 0.68 3.81
CA ILE A 165 2.46 -0.47 3.87
C ILE A 165 1.47 -0.39 2.72
N GLU A 166 0.96 -1.52 2.25
CA GLU A 166 0.17 -1.56 1.02
C GLU A 166 -0.78 -2.77 0.99
N PRO A 167 -2.09 -2.54 0.98
CA PRO A 167 -3.05 -3.51 0.48
C PRO A 167 -3.06 -3.50 -1.06
N MET A 168 -2.76 -4.65 -1.65
CA MET A 168 -3.08 -4.95 -3.04
C MET A 168 -4.48 -5.59 -3.11
N ILE A 169 -5.29 -5.22 -4.10
CA ILE A 169 -6.63 -5.80 -4.29
C ILE A 169 -6.99 -5.92 -5.76
N THR A 170 -7.47 -7.10 -6.16
CA THR A 170 -7.98 -7.31 -7.52
C THR A 170 -9.21 -6.45 -7.80
N TYR A 171 -9.32 -5.96 -9.03
CA TYR A 171 -10.45 -5.14 -9.47
C TYR A 171 -11.80 -5.83 -9.22
N ASN A 172 -11.87 -7.14 -9.54
CA ASN A 172 -13.08 -7.93 -9.38
C ASN A 172 -13.44 -8.14 -7.90
N TYR A 173 -12.46 -8.40 -7.03
CA TYR A 173 -12.73 -8.56 -5.62
C TYR A 173 -13.20 -7.24 -5.01
N LEU A 174 -12.53 -6.11 -5.29
CA LEU A 174 -12.96 -4.78 -4.84
C LEU A 174 -14.43 -4.52 -5.16
N LYS A 175 -14.87 -4.80 -6.39
CA LYS A 175 -16.27 -4.60 -6.82
C LYS A 175 -17.29 -5.53 -6.18
N SER A 176 -16.84 -6.66 -5.65
CA SER A 176 -17.70 -7.60 -4.91
C SER A 176 -17.87 -7.22 -3.43
N LEU A 177 -17.00 -6.36 -2.90
CA LEU A 177 -16.99 -6.01 -1.49
C LEU A 177 -18.05 -4.96 -1.17
N THR A 178 -18.79 -5.21 -0.08
CA THR A 178 -19.56 -4.17 0.61
C THR A 178 -18.84 -3.71 1.87
N ASP A 179 -18.24 -4.65 2.61
CA ASP A 179 -17.49 -4.39 3.83
C ASP A 179 -16.44 -5.49 4.02
N TYR A 180 -15.18 -5.09 4.13
CA TYR A 180 -14.04 -5.95 4.41
C TYR A 180 -13.20 -5.32 5.52
N ASN A 181 -12.72 -6.13 6.46
CA ASN A 181 -11.89 -5.68 7.56
C ASN A 181 -10.79 -6.70 7.83
N GLN A 182 -9.56 -6.23 8.00
CA GLN A 182 -8.40 -7.06 8.31
C GLN A 182 -7.49 -6.35 9.33
N THR A 183 -6.94 -7.11 10.27
CA THR A 183 -5.87 -6.63 11.16
C THR A 183 -4.61 -6.31 10.36
N VAL A 184 -4.02 -5.14 10.58
CA VAL A 184 -2.73 -4.78 9.97
C VAL A 184 -1.64 -5.66 10.57
N PRO A 185 -0.88 -6.43 9.77
CA PRO A 185 0.23 -7.23 10.25
C PRO A 185 1.25 -6.35 10.97
N ARG A 186 1.60 -6.70 12.21
CA ARG A 186 2.33 -5.80 13.13
C ARG A 186 3.81 -6.19 13.24
N ALA A 187 4.70 -5.29 12.87
CA ALA A 187 6.12 -5.37 13.22
C ALA A 187 6.37 -5.16 14.72
N ALA A 188 7.39 -5.80 15.30
CA ALA A 188 7.74 -5.67 16.72
C ALA A 188 8.26 -4.26 17.08
N LYS A 189 8.96 -3.62 16.15
CA LYS A 189 9.51 -2.26 16.28
C LYS A 189 9.06 -1.36 15.14
N VAL A 190 9.21 -0.06 15.34
CA VAL A 190 8.99 0.98 14.33
C VAL A 190 10.14 1.97 14.35
N ALA A 191 10.52 2.49 13.17
CA ALA A 191 11.64 3.42 13.07
C ALA A 191 11.25 4.87 13.44
N LYS A 192 9.95 5.20 13.38
CA LYS A 192 9.42 6.55 13.63
C LYS A 192 8.32 6.48 14.67
N SER A 193 8.38 7.31 15.71
CA SER A 193 7.29 7.41 16.68
C SER A 193 6.04 8.00 16.02
N GLY A 194 4.87 7.50 16.39
CA GLY A 194 3.59 7.99 15.88
C GLY A 194 2.44 7.04 16.10
N TYR A 195 1.27 7.43 15.59
CA TYR A 195 0.07 6.60 15.58
C TYR A 195 0.09 5.65 14.36
N TYR A 196 0.13 4.35 14.64
CA TYR A 196 0.09 3.28 13.63
C TYR A 196 -1.27 2.56 13.66
N PRO A 197 -1.83 2.20 12.50
CA PRO A 197 -3.10 1.49 12.45
C PRO A 197 -2.96 0.06 12.94
N THR A 198 -4.01 -0.47 13.57
CA THR A 198 -4.11 -1.87 13.97
C THR A 198 -5.02 -2.68 13.06
N ARG A 199 -5.81 -2.01 12.23
CA ARG A 199 -6.66 -2.63 11.21
C ARG A 199 -6.78 -1.73 9.99
N TYR A 200 -7.14 -2.32 8.87
CA TYR A 200 -7.62 -1.57 7.72
C TYR A 200 -8.94 -2.16 7.23
N ARG A 201 -9.77 -1.30 6.63
CA ARG A 201 -11.12 -1.62 6.21
C ARG A 201 -11.35 -1.07 4.80
N ILE A 202 -12.08 -1.83 4.00
CA ILE A 202 -12.56 -1.43 2.69
C ILE A 202 -14.08 -1.52 2.74
N THR A 203 -14.76 -0.40 2.52
CA THR A 203 -16.23 -0.36 2.51
C THR A 203 -16.73 0.22 1.20
N HIS A 204 -17.87 -0.27 0.73
CA HIS A 204 -18.62 0.32 -0.37
C HIS A 204 -20.00 0.73 0.14
N ALA A 205 -20.24 2.03 0.21
CA ALA A 205 -21.51 2.59 0.67
C ALA A 205 -21.79 3.92 -0.02
N ASN A 206 -23.06 4.21 -0.29
CA ASN A 206 -23.50 5.49 -0.87
C ASN A 206 -22.75 5.87 -2.17
N GLY A 207 -22.42 4.89 -3.00
CA GLY A 207 -21.75 5.11 -4.30
C GLY A 207 -20.27 5.48 -4.20
N ALA A 208 -19.60 5.07 -3.12
CA ALA A 208 -18.17 5.31 -2.93
C ALA A 208 -17.50 4.13 -2.21
N TYR A 209 -16.25 3.87 -2.58
CA TYR A 209 -15.35 2.99 -1.84
C TYR A 209 -14.50 3.82 -0.90
N THR A 210 -14.45 3.43 0.37
CA THR A 210 -13.56 4.00 1.38
C THR A 210 -12.57 2.94 1.84
N VAL A 211 -11.29 3.25 1.69
CA VAL A 211 -10.18 2.45 2.24
C VAL A 211 -9.63 3.23 3.43
N SER A 212 -9.78 2.67 4.63
CA SER A 212 -9.40 3.28 5.90
C SER A 212 -8.40 2.42 6.66
N PHE A 213 -7.44 3.08 7.29
CA PHE A 213 -6.52 2.48 8.26
C PHE A 213 -6.90 3.04 9.61
N GLU A 214 -7.31 2.18 10.53
CA GLU A 214 -8.05 2.55 11.74
C GLU A 214 -7.44 1.92 13.00
N GLY A 215 -8.02 2.23 14.16
CA GLY A 215 -7.60 1.65 15.45
C GLY A 215 -6.19 2.09 15.81
N MET A 216 -5.90 3.38 15.59
CA MET A 216 -4.59 3.99 15.73
C MET A 216 -4.02 3.85 17.15
N GLU A 217 -2.83 3.27 17.26
CA GLU A 217 -2.08 3.13 18.51
C GLU A 217 -0.76 3.91 18.43
N TRP A 218 -0.43 4.66 19.48
CA TRP A 218 0.88 5.29 19.60
C TRP A 218 1.96 4.22 19.76
N ARG A 219 3.05 4.36 19.01
CA ARG A 219 4.25 3.54 19.13
C ARG A 219 5.47 4.44 19.21
N ASP A 220 6.38 4.11 20.12
CA ASP A 220 7.69 4.76 20.20
C ASP A 220 8.69 4.08 19.26
N ALA A 221 9.55 4.90 18.65
CA ALA A 221 10.67 4.40 17.87
C ALA A 221 11.64 3.57 18.75
N SER A 222 12.11 2.44 18.24
CA SER A 222 13.00 1.49 18.94
C SER A 222 13.82 0.66 17.99
#